data_AF-A0A835UIE2-F1
#
_entry.id   AF-A0A835UIE2-F1
#
_cell.length_a   1.000
_cell.length_b   1.000
_cell.length_c   1.000
_cell.angle_alpha   90.00
_cell.angle_beta   90.00
_cell.angle_gamma   90.00
#
_symmetry.space_group_name_H-M   'P 1'
#
loop_
_entity.id
_entity.type
_entity.pdbx_description
1 polymer ?
#
loop_
_entity_poly.entity_id
_entity_poly.type
_entity_poly.pdbx_seq_one_letter_code
_entity_poly.pdbx_strand_id
1 'polypeptide(L)'
;MVHSSCYGNPLIRSIPDGDWFCMRCQREMAEEKGDFDCCLCPQKGGAVKPTSDNSKWAHIICGLLVPEVFFRDPEGREGIDCSRVPEKRKGVECYLCGSKRGCGIECSQPKCALAFHVSCGLEKDLSIELKETNGLGIVAAFCEDHTQLWKKQELTGKFKIVPREKVCSNNKIRG
;
A
#
# COMPACT_ATOMS: atom_id res chain seq x y z
N MET A 1 -8.65 -1.19 -15.65
CA MET A 1 -8.44 0.23 -16.00
C MET A 1 -7.56 0.87 -14.95
N VAL A 2 -6.65 1.76 -15.35
CA VAL A 2 -5.74 2.51 -14.45
C VAL A 2 -5.56 3.93 -15.00
N HIS A 3 -5.36 4.92 -14.15
CA HIS A 3 -4.88 6.23 -14.63
C HIS A 3 -3.42 6.13 -15.06
N SER A 4 -3.03 6.90 -16.07
CA SER A 4 -1.64 6.98 -16.55
C SER A 4 -0.68 7.36 -15.43
N SER A 5 -1.03 8.37 -14.63
CA SER A 5 -0.25 8.83 -13.46
C SER A 5 -0.20 7.83 -12.31
N CYS A 6 -1.22 6.97 -12.18
CA CYS A 6 -1.24 5.91 -11.15
C CYS A 6 -0.39 4.71 -11.58
N TYR A 7 -0.35 4.39 -12.87
CA TYR A 7 0.46 3.27 -13.37
C TYR A 7 1.93 3.65 -13.64
N GLY A 8 2.21 4.92 -13.94
CA GLY A 8 3.56 5.42 -14.22
C GLY A 8 4.04 5.03 -15.62
N ASN A 9 5.27 4.54 -15.73
CA ASN A 9 5.88 4.15 -17.00
C ASN A 9 5.12 2.97 -17.64
N PRO A 10 4.92 2.99 -18.98
CA PRO A 10 5.33 4.06 -19.91
C PRO A 10 4.31 5.22 -20.04
N LEU A 11 3.13 5.08 -19.44
CA LEU A 11 1.97 5.96 -19.65
C LEU A 11 2.16 7.41 -19.16
N ILE A 12 3.09 7.64 -18.25
CA ILE A 12 3.41 9.00 -17.76
C ILE A 12 4.08 9.87 -18.83
N ARG A 13 4.76 9.26 -19.81
CA ARG A 13 5.44 10.00 -20.89
C ARG A 13 4.51 10.27 -22.07
N SER A 14 3.76 9.26 -22.47
CA SER A 14 2.82 9.33 -23.60
C SER A 14 1.81 8.20 -23.50
N ILE A 15 0.55 8.48 -23.86
CA ILE A 15 -0.43 7.44 -24.11
C ILE A 15 -0.17 6.85 -25.49
N PRO A 16 0.10 5.53 -25.63
CA PRO A 16 0.34 4.92 -26.93
C PRO A 16 -0.87 5.02 -27.86
N ASP A 17 -0.62 5.17 -29.15
CA ASP A 17 -1.65 4.97 -30.17
C ASP A 17 -1.94 3.46 -30.30
N GLY A 18 -3.20 3.08 -30.16
CA GLY A 18 -3.65 1.68 -30.24
C GLY A 18 -3.76 0.97 -28.88
N ASP A 19 -3.69 -0.36 -28.90
CA ASP A 19 -3.88 -1.17 -27.70
C ASP A 19 -2.69 -1.05 -26.75
N TRP A 20 -3.01 -0.85 -25.46
CA TRP A 20 -2.02 -0.87 -24.39
C TRP A 20 -2.23 -2.07 -23.48
N PHE A 21 -1.13 -2.74 -23.13
CA PHE A 21 -1.11 -3.89 -22.23
C PHE A 21 -0.26 -3.56 -21.00
N CYS A 22 -0.74 -3.94 -19.82
CA CYS A 22 0.05 -3.84 -18.60
C CYS A 22 1.21 -4.84 -18.62
N MET A 23 2.20 -4.65 -17.74
CA MET A 23 3.39 -5.52 -17.72
C MET A 23 3.03 -6.98 -17.52
N ARG A 24 2.04 -7.30 -16.68
CA ARG A 24 1.57 -8.66 -16.50
C ARG A 24 1.07 -9.26 -17.82
N CYS A 25 0.17 -8.57 -18.52
CA CYS A 25 -0.35 -9.05 -19.81
C CYS A 25 0.77 -9.18 -20.86
N GLN A 26 1.73 -8.25 -20.90
CA GLN A 26 2.87 -8.35 -21.80
C GLN A 26 3.71 -9.61 -21.55
N ARG A 27 3.95 -9.95 -20.27
CA ARG A 27 4.70 -11.15 -19.87
C ARG A 27 3.93 -12.44 -20.18
N GLU A 28 2.62 -12.44 -19.91
CA GLU A 28 1.73 -13.56 -20.23
C GLU A 28 1.67 -13.80 -21.75
N MET A 29 1.59 -12.73 -22.56
CA MET A 29 1.62 -12.82 -24.03
C MET A 29 2.97 -13.29 -24.58
N ALA A 30 4.06 -13.00 -23.88
CA ALA A 30 5.40 -13.50 -24.20
C ALA A 30 5.64 -14.95 -23.73
N GLU A 31 4.60 -15.64 -23.24
CA GLU A 31 4.65 -17.01 -22.71
C GLU A 31 5.66 -17.19 -21.55
N GLU A 32 5.98 -16.12 -20.84
CA GLU A 32 6.87 -16.18 -19.68
C GLU A 32 6.16 -16.89 -18.50
N LYS A 33 6.74 -18.01 -18.05
CA LYS A 33 6.23 -18.74 -16.89
C LYS A 33 6.65 -18.03 -15.60
N GLY A 34 5.68 -17.60 -14.80
CA GLY A 34 5.95 -16.96 -13.51
C GLY A 34 4.70 -16.77 -12.66
N ASP A 35 4.92 -16.59 -11.35
CA ASP A 35 3.88 -16.12 -10.43
C ASP A 35 3.90 -14.58 -10.41
N PHE A 36 2.85 -13.99 -10.97
CA PHE A 36 2.65 -12.54 -11.02
C PHE A 36 1.79 -12.03 -9.84
N ASP A 37 1.53 -12.90 -8.86
CA ASP A 37 0.76 -12.52 -7.67
C ASP A 37 1.54 -11.52 -6.80
N CYS A 38 0.78 -10.65 -6.15
CA CYS A 38 1.32 -9.62 -5.29
C CYS A 38 1.92 -10.25 -4.02
N CYS A 39 3.18 -9.95 -3.71
CA CYS A 39 3.84 -10.43 -2.50
C CYS A 39 3.37 -9.74 -1.21
N LEU A 40 2.60 -8.66 -1.32
CA LEU A 40 2.12 -7.85 -0.18
C LEU A 40 0.67 -8.17 0.23
N CYS A 41 -0.08 -8.94 -0.55
CA CYS A 41 -1.46 -9.28 -0.22
C CYS A 41 -1.93 -10.54 -0.96
N PRO A 42 -3.04 -11.17 -0.55
CA PRO A 42 -3.52 -12.38 -1.20
C PRO A 42 -4.39 -12.12 -2.44
N GLN A 43 -4.65 -10.87 -2.81
CA GLN A 43 -5.55 -10.54 -3.92
C GLN A 43 -4.89 -10.81 -5.28
N LYS A 44 -5.66 -11.38 -6.20
CA LYS A 44 -5.22 -11.67 -7.58
C LYS A 44 -5.61 -10.54 -8.54
N GLY A 45 -4.95 -10.48 -9.69
CA GLY A 45 -5.23 -9.48 -10.72
C GLY A 45 -4.69 -8.09 -10.36
N GLY A 46 -5.36 -7.03 -10.80
CA GLY A 46 -4.94 -5.65 -10.53
C GLY A 46 -3.66 -5.21 -11.26
N ALA A 47 -3.25 -3.97 -11.02
CA ALA A 47 -2.03 -3.41 -11.59
C ALA A 47 -0.80 -3.80 -10.75
N VAL A 48 0.01 -4.70 -11.29
CA VAL A 48 1.24 -5.20 -10.66
C VAL A 48 2.47 -4.78 -11.45
N LYS A 49 3.57 -4.56 -10.74
CA LYS A 49 4.92 -4.31 -11.27
C LYS A 49 5.93 -5.21 -10.54
N PRO A 50 7.07 -5.54 -11.16
CA PRO A 50 8.10 -6.34 -10.51
C PRO A 50 8.72 -5.59 -9.33
N THR A 51 9.19 -6.34 -8.34
CA THR A 51 9.99 -5.81 -7.25
C THR A 51 11.36 -5.38 -7.74
N SER A 52 12.06 -4.58 -6.95
CA SER A 52 13.30 -3.92 -7.33
C SER A 52 14.48 -4.88 -7.61
N ASP A 53 14.38 -6.11 -7.10
CA ASP A 53 15.29 -7.24 -7.34
C ASP A 53 14.78 -8.19 -8.44
N ASN A 54 13.64 -7.88 -9.07
CA ASN A 54 12.94 -8.70 -10.05
C ASN A 54 12.58 -10.13 -9.57
N SER A 55 12.55 -10.38 -8.27
CA SER A 55 12.27 -11.72 -7.72
C SER A 55 10.78 -12.00 -7.53
N LYS A 56 9.97 -10.94 -7.35
CA LYS A 56 8.53 -11.01 -7.05
C LYS A 56 7.77 -9.90 -7.76
N TRP A 57 6.45 -9.92 -7.60
CA TRP A 57 5.57 -8.86 -8.06
C TRP A 57 4.84 -8.22 -6.88
N ALA A 58 4.44 -6.97 -7.03
CA ALA A 58 3.60 -6.30 -6.06
C ALA A 58 2.62 -5.39 -6.79
N HIS A 59 1.43 -5.24 -6.21
CA HIS A 59 0.49 -4.22 -6.68
C HIS A 59 1.12 -2.84 -6.49
N ILE A 60 0.94 -1.98 -7.48
CA ILE A 60 1.35 -0.57 -7.39
C ILE A 60 0.68 0.08 -6.17
N ILE A 61 -0.61 -0.20 -5.94
CA ILE A 61 -1.35 0.38 -4.81
C ILE A 61 -0.88 -0.13 -3.45
N CYS A 62 -0.47 -1.40 -3.35
CA CYS A 62 0.15 -1.92 -2.13
C CYS A 62 1.51 -1.26 -1.90
N GLY A 63 2.29 -1.03 -2.96
CA GLY A 63 3.57 -0.31 -2.85
C GLY A 63 3.42 1.17 -2.47
N LEU A 64 2.28 1.79 -2.78
CA LEU A 64 1.97 3.17 -2.41
C LEU A 64 1.52 3.31 -0.95
N LEU A 65 0.77 2.33 -0.43
CA LEU A 65 0.05 2.47 0.84
C LEU A 65 0.63 1.62 1.98
N VAL A 66 1.57 0.72 1.71
CA VAL A 66 2.39 0.12 2.77
C VAL A 66 3.52 1.10 3.10
N PRO A 67 3.60 1.67 4.32
CA PRO A 67 4.48 2.81 4.62
C PRO A 67 5.97 2.57 4.39
N GLU A 68 6.42 1.32 4.49
CA GLU A 68 7.83 0.95 4.36
C GLU A 68 8.18 0.41 2.96
N VAL A 69 7.24 0.44 2.01
CA VAL A 69 7.50 0.11 0.61
C VAL A 69 7.79 1.38 -0.17
N PHE A 70 8.79 1.32 -1.05
CA PHE A 70 9.19 2.45 -1.87
C PHE A 70 9.33 2.02 -3.33
N PHE A 71 9.36 2.99 -4.24
CA PHE A 71 9.67 2.76 -5.65
C PHE A 71 11.08 3.30 -5.91
N ARG A 72 11.91 2.55 -6.65
CA ARG A 72 13.19 3.08 -7.15
C ARG A 72 12.98 4.23 -8.14
N ASP A 73 11.92 4.14 -8.93
CA ASP A 73 11.40 5.24 -9.75
C ASP A 73 9.97 5.58 -9.29
N PRO A 74 9.79 6.58 -8.40
CA PRO A 74 8.49 6.98 -7.87
C PRO A 74 7.49 7.49 -8.93
N GLU A 75 7.96 8.22 -9.93
CA GLU A 75 7.13 8.77 -11.00
C GLU A 75 6.75 7.68 -12.01
N GLY A 76 7.71 6.84 -12.38
CA GLY A 76 7.49 5.69 -13.26
C GLY A 76 6.78 4.51 -12.60
N ARG A 77 6.63 4.51 -11.27
CA ARG A 77 6.09 3.39 -10.48
C ARG A 77 6.85 2.10 -10.71
N GLU A 78 8.18 2.16 -10.77
CA GLU A 78 9.04 1.00 -11.10
C GLU A 78 9.99 0.64 -9.97
N GLY A 79 10.36 -0.65 -9.94
CA GLY A 79 11.27 -1.21 -8.95
C GLY A 79 10.71 -1.10 -7.54
N ILE A 80 9.63 -1.84 -7.26
CA ILE A 80 8.99 -1.85 -5.94
C ILE A 80 9.94 -2.49 -4.91
N ASP A 81 10.42 -1.71 -3.95
CA ASP A 81 11.32 -2.15 -2.90
C ASP A 81 10.55 -2.46 -1.61
N CYS A 82 10.44 -3.76 -1.30
CA CYS A 82 9.81 -4.27 -0.09
C CYS A 82 10.81 -4.67 1.00
N SER A 83 12.11 -4.43 0.82
CA SER A 83 13.17 -4.87 1.73
C SER A 83 13.06 -4.26 3.14
N ARG A 84 12.47 -3.07 3.24
CA ARG A 84 12.29 -2.32 4.50
C ARG A 84 11.02 -2.68 5.26
N VAL A 85 10.16 -3.54 4.71
CA VAL A 85 8.94 -3.97 5.39
C VAL A 85 9.29 -4.80 6.63
N PRO A 86 8.93 -4.34 7.84
CA PRO A 86 9.32 -5.02 9.06
C PRO A 86 8.53 -6.31 9.25
N GLU A 87 9.14 -7.30 9.91
CA GLU A 87 8.51 -8.61 10.18
C GLU A 87 7.17 -8.48 10.91
N LYS A 88 7.01 -7.48 11.77
CA LYS A 88 5.74 -7.21 12.47
C LYS A 88 4.54 -6.98 11.55
N ARG A 89 4.75 -6.59 10.28
CA ARG A 89 3.67 -6.42 9.29
C ARG A 89 3.42 -7.68 8.49
N LYS A 90 4.48 -8.49 8.29
CA LYS A 90 4.42 -9.75 7.56
C LYS A 90 3.71 -10.78 8.43
N GLY A 91 2.86 -11.60 7.85
CA GLY A 91 2.21 -12.68 8.61
C GLY A 91 1.12 -12.21 9.58
N VAL A 92 0.79 -10.91 9.61
CA VAL A 92 -0.34 -10.39 10.39
C VAL A 92 -1.64 -10.87 9.76
N GLU A 93 -2.55 -11.35 10.59
CA GLU A 93 -3.86 -11.79 10.14
C GLU A 93 -4.72 -10.59 9.74
N CYS A 94 -5.14 -10.57 8.49
CA CYS A 94 -6.06 -9.55 8.01
C CYS A 94 -7.47 -9.84 8.53
N TYR A 95 -8.05 -8.95 9.34
CA TYR A 95 -9.38 -9.16 9.92
C TYR A 95 -10.51 -9.25 8.86
N LEU A 96 -10.28 -8.72 7.65
CA LEU A 96 -11.25 -8.73 6.55
C LEU A 96 -11.31 -10.06 5.79
N CYS A 97 -10.16 -10.72 5.60
CA CYS A 97 -10.08 -11.95 4.78
C CYS A 97 -9.56 -13.17 5.54
N GLY A 98 -9.15 -13.02 6.80
CA GLY A 98 -8.61 -14.08 7.66
C GLY A 98 -7.23 -14.60 7.26
N SER A 99 -6.62 -14.07 6.19
CA SER A 99 -5.33 -14.55 5.69
C SER A 99 -4.15 -13.83 6.36
N LYS A 100 -3.08 -14.60 6.62
CA LYS A 100 -1.76 -14.10 7.04
C LYS A 100 -0.79 -13.91 5.86
N ARG A 101 -1.21 -14.22 4.63
CA ARG A 101 -0.36 -14.12 3.44
C ARG A 101 -0.22 -12.67 3.00
N GLY A 102 1.00 -12.12 3.11
CA GLY A 102 1.32 -10.76 2.70
C GLY A 102 1.65 -9.87 3.89
N CYS A 103 1.30 -8.60 3.77
CA CYS A 103 1.60 -7.56 4.75
C CYS A 103 0.33 -6.81 5.19
N GLY A 104 0.07 -6.77 6.49
CA GLY A 104 -1.01 -5.99 7.07
C GLY A 104 -0.59 -4.56 7.41
N ILE A 105 -1.49 -3.60 7.16
CA ILE A 105 -1.45 -2.26 7.75
C ILE A 105 -2.42 -2.18 8.93
N GLU A 106 -2.04 -1.44 9.97
CA GLU A 106 -2.83 -1.30 11.19
C GLU A 106 -3.77 -0.10 11.09
N CYS A 107 -4.93 -0.20 11.75
CA CYS A 107 -5.81 0.94 11.93
C CYS A 107 -5.09 2.07 12.67
N SER A 108 -5.19 3.28 12.12
CA SER A 108 -4.54 4.49 12.65
C SER A 108 -5.28 5.11 13.84
N GLN A 109 -6.48 4.61 14.17
CA GLN A 109 -7.20 5.05 15.36
C GLN A 109 -6.46 4.60 16.63
N PRO A 110 -6.23 5.51 17.60
CA PRO A 110 -5.65 5.15 18.89
C PRO A 110 -6.38 3.99 19.57
N LYS A 111 -5.62 3.01 20.09
CA LYS A 111 -6.09 1.80 20.77
C LYS A 111 -6.82 0.77 19.87
N CYS A 112 -6.92 1.00 18.56
CA CYS A 112 -7.39 -0.02 17.63
C CYS A 112 -6.21 -0.89 17.18
N ALA A 113 -6.32 -2.21 17.34
CA ALA A 113 -5.29 -3.18 16.94
C ALA A 113 -5.64 -3.96 15.66
N LEU A 114 -6.77 -3.63 15.02
CA LEU A 114 -7.18 -4.27 13.77
C LEU A 114 -6.17 -3.97 12.66
N ALA A 115 -5.81 -5.02 11.92
CA ALA A 115 -4.91 -4.94 10.78
C ALA A 115 -5.50 -5.61 9.55
N PHE A 116 -5.23 -5.04 8.38
CA PHE A 116 -5.79 -5.49 7.12
C PHE A 116 -4.82 -5.26 5.96
N HIS A 117 -4.95 -6.05 4.90
CA HIS A 117 -4.23 -5.77 3.65
C HIS A 117 -4.76 -4.49 3.03
N VAL A 118 -3.88 -3.69 2.42
CA VAL A 118 -4.26 -2.50 1.64
C VAL A 118 -5.39 -2.84 0.64
N SER A 119 -5.19 -3.90 -0.15
CA SER A 119 -6.15 -4.32 -1.17
C SER A 119 -7.52 -4.71 -0.59
N CYS A 120 -7.54 -5.45 0.52
CA CYS A 120 -8.79 -5.80 1.21
C CYS A 120 -9.50 -4.55 1.78
N GLY A 121 -8.76 -3.59 2.31
CA GLY A 121 -9.33 -2.35 2.81
C GLY A 121 -9.96 -1.52 1.69
N LEU A 122 -9.29 -1.41 0.54
CA LEU A 122 -9.84 -0.72 -0.63
C LEU A 122 -11.09 -1.42 -1.20
N GLU A 123 -11.09 -2.76 -1.26
CA GLU A 123 -12.25 -3.54 -1.71
C GLU A 123 -13.47 -3.37 -0.80
N LYS A 124 -13.26 -3.04 0.48
CA LYS A 124 -14.30 -2.77 1.48
C LYS A 124 -14.58 -1.28 1.68
N ASP A 125 -14.11 -0.42 0.77
CA ASP A 125 -14.29 1.03 0.80
C ASP A 125 -13.87 1.69 2.13
N LEU A 126 -12.83 1.12 2.77
CA LEU A 126 -12.22 1.66 3.98
C LEU A 126 -11.47 2.95 3.66
N SER A 127 -11.46 3.90 4.59
CA SER A 127 -10.68 5.13 4.44
C SER A 127 -9.19 4.83 4.60
N ILE A 128 -8.47 4.90 3.49
CA ILE A 128 -7.01 4.84 3.42
C ILE A 128 -6.52 6.09 2.70
N GLU A 129 -5.79 6.92 3.39
CA GLU A 129 -5.33 8.23 2.91
C GLU A 129 -3.82 8.31 2.94
N LEU A 130 -3.22 8.73 1.83
CA LEU A 130 -1.84 9.14 1.76
C LEU A 130 -1.80 10.67 1.89
N LYS A 131 -1.16 11.18 2.94
CA LYS A 131 -0.97 12.61 3.18
C LYS A 131 0.50 12.96 3.15
N GLU A 132 0.87 13.93 2.33
CA GLU A 132 2.23 14.46 2.32
C GLU A 132 2.36 15.54 3.40
N THR A 133 3.29 15.33 4.33
CA THR A 133 3.62 16.31 5.39
C THR A 133 5.13 16.53 5.38
N ASN A 134 5.57 17.75 5.10
CA ASN A 134 6.99 18.13 5.04
C ASN A 134 7.84 17.23 4.12
N GLY A 135 7.28 16.83 2.97
CA GLY A 135 7.95 15.93 2.02
C GLY A 135 7.95 14.45 2.44
N LEU A 136 7.32 14.09 3.56
CA LEU A 136 7.12 12.71 4.00
C LEU A 136 5.68 12.29 3.76
N GLY A 137 5.46 11.25 2.97
CA GLY A 137 4.16 10.59 2.81
C GLY A 137 3.81 9.81 4.08
N ILE A 138 2.73 10.21 4.75
CA ILE A 138 2.14 9.51 5.90
C ILE A 138 0.87 8.82 5.40
N VAL A 139 0.82 7.50 5.55
CA VAL A 139 -0.40 6.73 5.28
C VAL A 139 -1.21 6.62 6.56
N ALA A 140 -2.46 7.07 6.53
CA ALA A 140 -3.46 6.83 7.56
C ALA A 140 -4.53 5.87 7.02
N ALA A 141 -4.85 4.82 7.78
CA ALA A 141 -5.80 3.80 7.36
C ALA A 141 -6.75 3.46 8.50
N PHE A 142 -8.04 3.32 8.24
CA PHE A 142 -9.05 3.07 9.26
C PHE A 142 -9.80 1.75 9.01
N CYS A 143 -10.10 1.00 10.07
CA CYS A 143 -10.97 -0.18 9.95
C CYS A 143 -12.42 0.24 9.59
N GLU A 144 -13.33 -0.70 9.41
CA GLU A 144 -14.72 -0.42 9.05
C GLU A 144 -15.39 0.58 10.01
N ASP A 145 -15.38 0.28 11.31
CA ASP A 145 -15.98 1.15 12.34
C ASP A 145 -15.36 2.56 12.33
N HIS A 146 -14.04 2.64 12.25
CA HIS A 146 -13.33 3.92 12.29
C HIS A 146 -13.41 4.67 10.97
N THR A 147 -13.63 4.00 9.83
CA THR A 147 -13.93 4.63 8.55
C THR A 147 -15.27 5.35 8.62
N GLN A 148 -16.30 4.71 9.19
CA GLN A 148 -17.61 5.34 9.35
C GLN A 148 -17.55 6.55 10.28
N LEU A 149 -16.79 6.44 11.37
CA LEU A 149 -16.55 7.57 12.27
C LEU A 149 -15.78 8.70 11.57
N TRP A 150 -14.76 8.36 10.77
CA TRP A 150 -13.97 9.32 10.02
C TRP A 150 -14.82 10.09 9.00
N LYS A 151 -15.57 9.38 8.15
CA LYS A 151 -16.48 9.99 7.15
C LYS A 151 -17.51 10.91 7.81
N LYS A 152 -18.09 10.49 8.95
CA LYS A 152 -19.01 11.35 9.72
C LYS A 152 -18.30 12.59 10.26
N GLN A 153 -17.04 12.48 10.68
CA GLN A 153 -16.28 13.60 11.22
C GLN A 153 -15.89 14.63 10.15
N GLU A 154 -15.51 14.19 8.95
CA GLU A 154 -15.21 15.09 7.81
C GLU A 154 -16.43 15.96 7.45
N LEU A 155 -17.62 15.40 7.48
CA LEU A 155 -18.89 16.12 7.27
C LEU A 155 -19.19 17.17 8.37
N THR A 156 -18.61 17.01 9.57
CA THR A 156 -18.85 17.91 10.71
C THR A 156 -17.74 18.94 10.94
N GLY A 157 -16.62 18.84 10.22
CA GLY A 157 -15.53 19.82 10.20
C GLY A 157 -14.74 20.01 11.51
N LYS A 158 -14.78 19.05 12.45
CA LYS A 158 -14.42 19.35 13.87
C LYS A 158 -12.99 19.10 14.35
N PHE A 159 -12.06 18.41 13.68
CA PHE A 159 -10.68 18.24 14.22
C PHE A 159 -9.53 18.08 13.19
N LYS A 160 -8.32 18.48 13.61
CA LYS A 160 -7.02 18.33 12.90
C LYS A 160 -6.28 17.06 13.35
N ILE A 161 -5.61 16.39 12.43
CA ILE A 161 -4.80 15.19 12.66
C ILE A 161 -3.62 15.53 13.57
N VAL A 162 -3.49 14.82 14.69
CA VAL A 162 -2.28 14.83 15.52
C VAL A 162 -1.42 13.61 15.17
N PRO A 163 -0.14 13.81 14.75
CA PRO A 163 0.80 12.72 14.58
C PRO A 163 0.93 11.91 15.87
N ARG A 164 1.04 10.59 15.77
CA ARG A 164 1.38 9.73 16.90
C ARG A 164 2.81 10.05 17.30
N GLU A 165 3.01 10.74 18.42
CA GLU A 165 4.34 10.99 18.96
C GLU A 165 5.06 9.65 19.15
N LYS A 166 6.31 9.58 18.66
CA LYS A 166 7.19 8.46 18.95
C LYS A 166 7.41 8.48 20.46
N VAL A 167 6.94 7.44 21.16
CA VAL A 167 7.37 7.18 22.54
C VAL A 167 8.87 6.91 22.47
N CYS A 168 9.69 7.94 22.72
CA CYS A 168 11.09 7.75 23.01
C CYS A 168 11.16 6.95 24.31
N SER A 169 11.61 5.69 24.19
CA SER A 169 11.96 4.87 25.34
C SER A 169 13.08 5.55 26.12
N ASN A 170 12.74 6.20 27.23
CA ASN A 170 13.70 6.60 28.25
C ASN A 170 14.29 5.33 28.87
N ASN A 171 15.38 4.85 28.29
CA ASN A 171 16.25 3.90 28.99
C ASN A 171 17.09 4.70 29.99
N LYS A 172 16.67 4.58 31.25
CA LYS A 172 17.43 4.92 32.45
C LYS A 172 18.79 4.21 32.37
N ILE A 173 19.88 4.96 32.28
CA ILE A 173 21.21 4.47 32.69
C ILE A 173 21.54 5.20 33.98
N ARG A 174 21.46 4.45 35.08
CA ARG A 174 22.09 4.81 36.35
C ARG A 174 23.59 4.56 36.20
N GLY A 175 24.40 5.53 36.60
CA GLY A 175 25.85 5.49 36.69
C GLY A 175 26.34 6.87 37.05
#